data_AF-B7WRM3-F1
#
_entry.id   AF-B7WRM3-F1
#
_cell.length_a   1.000
_cell.length_b   1.000
_cell.length_c   1.000
_cell.angle_alpha   90.00
_cell.angle_beta   90.00
_cell.angle_gamma   90.00
#
_symmetry.space_group_name_H-M   'P 1'
#
loop_
_entity.id
_entity.type
_entity.pdbx_description
1 polymer ?
#
loop_
_entity_poly.entity_id
_entity_poly.type
_entity_poly.pdbx_seq_one_letter_code
_entity_poly.pdbx_strand_id
1 'polypeptide(L)'
;MSSNGFHVHGPHDHELEHAAHGEHGATAHHGIGGGSLTNQIAMCTAVIATVGAIFSYMGGATQANAGLYKNDAAIKKTEAANQWAFYQAKSTKQSMAEFARDLVATEDKRAAYHAKVERYEKEKDDIKRDAERLEAEARHWDEQSEMQMHLHHRWAQATTALQVAIALAAIALLTKKKWLEYGMLGVAALGLAVGGLAMLHI
;
A
#
# COMPACT_ATOMS: atom_id res chain seq x y z
N MET A 1 -27.74 64.14 8.14
CA MET A 1 -26.35 63.96 8.61
C MET A 1 -25.77 62.78 7.85
N SER A 2 -25.05 63.01 6.74
CA SER A 2 -24.40 61.94 5.97
C SER A 2 -22.89 62.01 6.19
N SER A 3 -22.35 61.04 6.93
CA SER A 3 -20.91 60.90 7.13
C SER A 3 -20.28 60.26 5.90
N ASN A 4 -19.68 61.08 5.03
CA ASN A 4 -18.73 60.61 4.02
C ASN A 4 -17.45 60.15 4.73
N GLY A 5 -17.29 58.84 4.90
CA GLY A 5 -16.03 58.25 5.36
C GLY A 5 -15.06 58.16 4.19
N PHE A 6 -14.11 59.10 4.10
CA PHE A 6 -12.91 58.93 3.27
C PHE A 6 -12.01 57.90 3.96
N HIS A 7 -12.02 56.67 3.47
CA HIS A 7 -11.13 55.61 3.95
C HIS A 7 -9.85 55.66 3.11
N VAL A 8 -8.77 56.18 3.69
CA VAL A 8 -7.44 56.21 3.07
C VAL A 8 -6.70 54.97 3.54
N HIS A 9 -6.52 54.01 2.64
CA HIS A 9 -5.73 52.81 2.90
C HIS A 9 -4.26 53.20 3.13
N GLY A 10 -3.68 52.70 4.23
CA GLY A 10 -2.26 52.88 4.49
C GLY A 10 -1.42 52.03 3.53
N PRO A 11 -0.18 52.42 3.19
CA PRO A 11 0.70 51.62 2.32
C PRO A 11 0.97 50.21 2.87
N HIS A 12 0.71 49.98 4.16
CA HIS A 12 0.80 48.66 4.80
C HIS A 12 -0.47 47.80 4.62
N ASP A 13 -1.64 48.38 4.37
CA ASP A 13 -2.86 47.63 4.05
C ASP A 13 -2.78 47.02 2.65
N HIS A 14 -2.08 47.69 1.73
CA HIS A 14 -1.81 47.20 0.38
C HIS A 14 -0.82 46.01 0.38
N GLU A 15 0.16 46.01 1.28
CA GLU A 15 1.11 44.90 1.47
C GLU A 15 0.44 43.69 2.14
N LEU A 16 -0.53 43.92 3.06
CA LEU A 16 -1.28 42.85 3.72
C LEU A 16 -2.29 42.17 2.78
N GLU A 17 -2.93 42.90 1.85
CA GLU A 17 -3.74 42.27 0.79
C GLU A 17 -2.87 41.52 -0.25
N HIS A 18 -1.67 42.01 -0.56
CA HIS A 18 -0.74 41.28 -1.44
C HIS A 18 -0.08 40.06 -0.76
N ALA A 19 0.08 40.07 0.58
CA ALA A 19 0.60 38.93 1.34
C ALA A 19 -0.48 37.87 1.63
N ALA A 20 -1.73 38.27 1.89
CA ALA A 20 -2.84 37.32 2.08
C ALA A 20 -3.21 36.55 0.79
N HIS A 21 -2.90 37.12 -0.37
CA HIS A 21 -2.96 36.42 -1.66
C HIS A 21 -1.65 35.70 -2.05
N GLY A 22 -0.61 35.78 -1.22
CA GLY A 22 0.75 35.32 -1.54
C GLY A 22 1.15 33.96 -0.95
N GLU A 23 0.38 33.36 -0.03
CA GLU A 23 0.88 32.21 0.73
C GLU A 23 -0.20 31.13 1.03
N HIS A 24 -0.75 30.53 -0.04
CA HIS A 24 -1.34 29.20 0.04
C HIS A 24 -0.82 28.33 -1.10
N GLY A 25 0.16 27.49 -0.77
CA GLY A 25 0.72 26.49 -1.66
C GLY A 25 -0.31 25.44 -2.05
N ALA A 26 -0.77 25.51 -3.30
CA ALA A 26 -1.34 24.39 -4.03
C ALA A 26 -1.26 24.72 -5.53
N THR A 27 -0.48 23.93 -6.26
CA THR A 27 -0.58 23.72 -7.72
C THR A 27 -0.82 24.98 -8.57
N ALA A 28 0.27 25.48 -9.17
CA ALA A 28 0.29 26.58 -10.14
C ALA A 28 -0.97 26.65 -11.02
N HIS A 29 -1.92 27.50 -10.63
CA HIS A 29 -3.06 27.90 -11.45
C HIS A 29 -2.52 28.81 -12.55
N HIS A 30 -2.31 28.21 -13.72
CA HIS A 30 -1.91 28.88 -14.94
C HIS A 30 -3.00 29.88 -15.39
N GLY A 31 -2.85 31.15 -15.01
CA GLY A 31 -3.45 32.26 -15.73
C GLY A 31 -2.73 32.43 -17.07
N ILE A 32 -3.38 32.14 -18.20
CA ILE A 32 -2.76 32.20 -19.53
C ILE A 32 -3.59 33.04 -20.48
N GLY A 33 -3.07 34.24 -20.77
CA GLY A 33 -3.39 34.97 -21.98
C GLY A 33 -2.62 34.41 -23.18
N GLY A 34 -3.36 34.03 -24.22
CA GLY A 34 -2.96 34.19 -25.64
C GLY A 34 -1.95 33.23 -26.27
N GLY A 35 -2.37 32.01 -26.61
CA GLY A 35 -1.70 31.16 -27.61
C GLY A 35 -2.42 29.81 -27.81
N SER A 36 -2.74 29.45 -29.07
CA SER A 36 -3.40 28.16 -29.41
C SER A 36 -2.62 26.95 -28.87
N LEU A 37 -1.29 27.00 -29.01
CA LEU A 37 -0.36 25.99 -28.50
C LEU A 37 -0.37 25.87 -26.97
N THR A 38 -0.41 27.01 -26.27
CA THR A 38 -0.42 27.04 -24.80
C THR A 38 -1.71 26.45 -24.25
N ASN A 39 -2.85 26.74 -24.90
CA ASN A 39 -4.14 26.18 -24.52
C ASN A 39 -4.20 24.66 -24.79
N GLN A 40 -3.63 24.20 -25.90
CA GLN A 40 -3.53 22.76 -26.21
C GLN A 40 -2.67 21.99 -25.20
N ILE A 41 -1.49 22.52 -24.85
CA ILE A 41 -0.62 21.86 -23.86
C ILE A 41 -1.25 21.86 -22.47
N ALA A 42 -1.92 22.96 -22.07
CA ALA A 42 -2.64 23.03 -20.80
C ALA A 42 -3.77 21.99 -20.72
N MET A 43 -4.55 21.83 -21.79
CA MET A 43 -5.62 20.84 -21.86
C MET A 43 -5.08 19.40 -21.82
N CYS A 44 -4.02 19.09 -22.59
CA CYS A 44 -3.36 17.79 -22.53
C CYS A 44 -2.82 17.49 -21.13
N THR A 45 -2.20 18.47 -20.46
CA THR A 45 -1.67 18.32 -19.11
C THR A 45 -2.79 18.06 -18.10
N ALA A 46 -3.94 18.75 -18.22
CA ALA A 46 -5.10 18.53 -17.35
C ALA A 46 -5.68 17.10 -17.48
N VAL A 47 -5.77 16.59 -18.72
CA VAL A 47 -6.21 15.21 -18.98
C VAL A 47 -5.21 14.20 -18.40
N ILE A 48 -3.91 14.39 -18.66
CA ILE A 48 -2.85 13.54 -18.11
C ILE A 48 -2.87 13.56 -16.58
N ALA A 49 -3.10 14.71 -15.95
CA ALA A 49 -3.19 14.85 -14.50
C ALA A 49 -4.39 14.09 -13.92
N THR A 50 -5.55 14.11 -14.60
CA THR A 50 -6.74 13.37 -14.16
C THR A 50 -6.51 11.87 -14.24
N VAL A 51 -5.89 11.38 -15.31
CA VAL A 51 -5.51 9.96 -15.43
C VAL A 51 -4.44 9.59 -14.39
N GLY A 52 -3.46 10.46 -14.15
CA GLY A 52 -2.45 10.27 -13.12
C GLY A 52 -3.03 10.21 -11.71
N ALA A 53 -4.08 10.98 -11.41
CA ALA A 53 -4.79 10.91 -10.13
C ALA A 53 -5.47 9.54 -9.93
N ILE A 54 -6.06 8.98 -10.99
CA ILE A 54 -6.63 7.62 -10.96
C ILE A 54 -5.54 6.58 -10.69
N PHE A 55 -4.39 6.67 -11.38
CA PHE A 55 -3.30 5.70 -11.19
C PHE A 55 -2.69 5.80 -9.79
N SER A 56 -2.53 7.02 -9.28
CA SER A 56 -2.08 7.27 -7.91
C SER A 56 -3.04 6.66 -6.88
N TYR A 57 -4.35 6.82 -7.08
CA TYR A 57 -5.36 6.19 -6.23
C TYR A 57 -5.28 4.66 -6.28
N MET A 58 -5.19 4.07 -7.47
CA MET A 58 -5.09 2.61 -7.64
C MET A 58 -3.78 2.05 -7.03
N GLY A 59 -2.67 2.78 -7.16
CA GLY A 59 -1.42 2.46 -6.47
C GLY A 59 -1.59 2.48 -4.95
N GLY A 60 -2.17 3.54 -4.39
CA GLY A 60 -2.45 3.62 -2.96
C GLY A 60 -3.39 2.52 -2.46
N ALA A 61 -4.44 2.21 -3.21
CA ALA A 61 -5.41 1.17 -2.85
C ALA A 61 -4.79 -0.23 -2.85
N THR A 62 -4.00 -0.58 -3.87
CA THR A 62 -3.30 -1.87 -3.95
C THR A 62 -2.23 -2.01 -2.86
N GLN A 63 -1.51 -0.93 -2.54
CA GLN A 63 -0.56 -0.91 -1.42
C GLN A 63 -1.26 -1.11 -0.07
N ALA A 64 -2.39 -0.44 0.16
CA ALA A 64 -3.15 -0.58 1.39
C ALA A 64 -3.70 -2.01 1.56
N ASN A 65 -4.27 -2.58 0.49
CA ASN A 65 -4.76 -3.95 0.49
C ASN A 65 -3.65 -4.98 0.72
N ALA A 66 -2.48 -4.82 0.07
CA ALA A 66 -1.32 -5.66 0.34
C ALA A 66 -0.91 -5.60 1.83
N GLY A 67 -0.91 -4.39 2.42
CA GLY A 67 -0.63 -4.20 3.84
C GLY A 67 -1.64 -4.91 4.76
N LEU A 68 -2.94 -4.82 4.46
CA LEU A 68 -3.99 -5.51 5.21
C LEU A 68 -3.81 -7.03 5.16
N TYR A 69 -3.65 -7.60 3.96
CA TYR A 69 -3.43 -9.04 3.81
C TYR A 69 -2.16 -9.52 4.50
N LYS A 70 -1.08 -8.73 4.46
CA LYS A 70 0.15 -9.08 5.18
C LYS A 70 -0.02 -9.01 6.69
N ASN A 71 -0.88 -8.13 7.20
CA ASN A 71 -1.23 -8.08 8.61
C ASN A 71 -2.04 -9.31 9.04
N ASP A 72 -3.04 -9.70 8.25
CA ASP A 72 -3.82 -10.92 8.49
C ASP A 72 -2.92 -12.18 8.45
N ALA A 73 -2.01 -12.24 7.48
CA ALA A 73 -0.99 -13.30 7.40
C ALA A 73 -0.13 -13.36 8.66
N ALA A 74 0.31 -12.19 9.18
CA ALA A 74 1.11 -12.11 10.39
C ALA A 74 0.32 -12.58 11.63
N ILE A 75 -0.95 -12.16 11.77
CA ILE A 75 -1.83 -12.62 12.85
C ILE A 75 -1.97 -14.15 12.81
N LYS A 76 -2.29 -14.71 11.64
CA LYS A 76 -2.43 -16.17 11.47
C LYS A 76 -1.14 -16.92 11.71
N LYS A 77 0.00 -16.37 11.29
CA LYS A 77 1.31 -16.94 11.56
C LYS A 77 1.64 -16.93 13.05
N THR A 78 1.27 -15.88 13.78
CA THR A 78 1.40 -15.84 15.25
C THR A 78 0.47 -16.85 15.93
N GLU A 79 -0.78 -16.98 15.48
CA GLU A 79 -1.71 -18.01 15.98
C GLU A 79 -1.15 -19.42 15.76
N ALA A 80 -0.61 -19.71 14.56
CA ALA A 80 0.05 -20.98 14.26
C ALA A 80 1.27 -21.23 15.17
N ALA A 81 2.11 -20.22 15.37
CA ALA A 81 3.27 -20.32 16.26
C ALA A 81 2.86 -20.63 17.71
N ASN A 82 1.77 -20.03 18.19
CA ASN A 82 1.21 -20.34 19.50
C ASN A 82 0.72 -21.80 19.59
N GLN A 83 0.09 -22.32 18.53
CA GLN A 83 -0.31 -23.74 18.49
C GLN A 83 0.89 -24.69 18.46
N TRP A 84 1.94 -24.37 17.70
CA TRP A 84 3.18 -25.13 17.72
C TRP A 84 3.86 -25.11 19.09
N ALA A 85 3.85 -23.97 19.78
CA ALA A 85 4.34 -23.87 21.15
C ALA A 85 3.51 -24.73 22.11
N PHE A 86 2.18 -24.77 21.93
CA PHE A 86 1.30 -25.62 22.72
C PHE A 86 1.54 -27.12 22.45
N TYR A 87 1.72 -27.50 21.20
CA TYR A 87 2.14 -28.84 20.79
C TYR A 87 3.45 -29.24 21.47
N GLN A 88 4.47 -28.37 21.44
CA GLN A 88 5.76 -28.62 22.09
C GLN A 88 5.62 -28.80 23.60
N ALA A 89 4.78 -27.99 24.26
CA ALA A 89 4.49 -28.14 25.68
C ALA A 89 3.80 -29.47 26.00
N LYS A 90 2.87 -29.93 25.16
CA LYS A 90 2.22 -31.24 25.30
C LYS A 90 3.19 -32.39 25.04
N SER A 91 4.03 -32.29 24.02
CA SER A 91 5.08 -33.27 23.72
C SER A 91 6.03 -33.42 24.91
N THR A 92 6.42 -32.32 25.55
CA THR A 92 7.26 -32.36 26.77
C THR A 92 6.55 -33.09 27.91
N LYS A 93 5.26 -32.80 28.16
CA LYS A 93 4.46 -33.50 29.18
C LYS A 93 4.30 -34.99 28.90
N GLN A 94 4.18 -35.37 27.63
CA GLN A 94 4.16 -36.77 27.21
C GLN A 94 5.50 -37.44 27.47
N SER A 95 6.62 -36.86 27.05
CA SER A 95 7.95 -37.44 27.31
C SER A 95 8.21 -37.62 28.80
N MET A 96 7.74 -36.68 29.65
CA MET A 96 7.79 -36.85 31.11
C MET A 96 6.91 -38.01 31.61
N ALA A 97 5.73 -38.20 31.03
CA ALA A 97 4.84 -39.31 31.38
C ALA A 97 5.39 -40.67 30.93
N GLU A 98 6.01 -40.74 29.75
CA GLU A 98 6.74 -41.92 29.25
C GLU A 98 7.91 -42.26 30.17
N PHE A 99 8.73 -41.27 30.52
CA PHE A 99 9.82 -41.45 31.47
C PHE A 99 9.33 -41.95 32.84
N ALA A 100 8.25 -41.37 33.37
CA ALA A 100 7.66 -41.81 34.63
C ALA A 100 7.06 -43.23 34.54
N ARG A 101 6.44 -43.60 33.41
CA ARG A 101 5.94 -44.96 33.15
C ARG A 101 7.07 -45.98 33.25
N ASP A 102 8.23 -45.66 32.66
CA ASP A 102 9.35 -46.59 32.54
C ASP A 102 10.09 -46.77 33.87
N LEU A 103 10.07 -45.78 34.76
CA LEU A 103 10.65 -45.82 36.10
C LEU A 103 9.82 -46.59 37.14
N VAL A 104 8.51 -46.75 36.93
CA VAL A 104 7.63 -47.29 37.96
C VAL A 104 7.58 -48.82 37.94
N ALA A 105 7.82 -49.44 39.11
CA ALA A 105 7.85 -50.89 39.27
C ALA A 105 6.47 -51.56 39.39
N THR A 106 5.43 -50.81 39.77
CA THR A 106 4.07 -51.36 39.97
C THR A 106 3.20 -51.21 38.72
N GLU A 107 2.54 -52.30 38.32
CA GLU A 107 1.77 -52.38 37.07
C GLU A 107 0.58 -51.41 37.02
N ASP A 108 -0.15 -51.22 38.11
CA ASP A 108 -1.29 -50.27 38.17
C ASP A 108 -0.87 -48.83 37.83
N LYS A 109 0.29 -48.39 38.32
CA LYS A 109 0.83 -47.06 38.02
C LYS A 109 1.36 -46.98 36.59
N ARG A 110 1.95 -48.05 36.06
CA ARG A 110 2.39 -48.15 34.66
C ARG A 110 1.20 -47.97 33.71
N ALA A 111 0.09 -48.66 33.96
CA ALA A 111 -1.15 -48.53 33.20
C ALA A 111 -1.72 -47.10 33.27
N ALA A 112 -1.70 -46.46 34.44
CA ALA A 112 -2.16 -45.08 34.60
C ALA A 112 -1.32 -44.07 33.80
N TYR A 113 0.00 -44.23 33.73
CA TYR A 113 0.85 -43.39 32.89
C TYR A 113 0.67 -43.69 31.39
N HIS A 114 0.50 -44.95 31.01
CA HIS A 114 0.20 -45.33 29.63
C HIS A 114 -1.06 -44.63 29.11
N ALA A 115 -2.15 -44.63 29.88
CA ALA A 115 -3.37 -43.92 29.53
C ALA A 115 -3.17 -42.40 29.39
N LYS A 116 -2.27 -41.79 30.16
CA LYS A 116 -1.90 -40.37 30.00
C LYS A 116 -1.13 -40.13 28.70
N VAL A 117 -0.22 -41.02 28.34
CA VAL A 117 0.56 -40.94 27.09
C VAL A 117 -0.39 -41.03 25.89
N GLU A 118 -1.28 -42.02 25.84
CA GLU A 118 -2.27 -42.13 24.76
C GLU A 118 -3.17 -40.90 24.64
N ARG A 119 -3.60 -40.33 25.77
CA ARG A 119 -4.38 -39.10 25.76
C ARG A 119 -3.58 -37.93 25.16
N TYR A 120 -2.33 -37.75 25.59
CA TYR A 120 -1.48 -36.67 25.07
C TYR A 120 -1.15 -36.84 23.60
N GLU A 121 -0.97 -38.07 23.12
CA GLU A 121 -0.74 -38.34 21.70
C GLU A 121 -1.94 -37.90 20.85
N LYS A 122 -3.17 -38.26 21.27
CA LYS A 122 -4.40 -37.80 20.60
C LYS A 122 -4.55 -36.28 20.63
N GLU A 123 -4.34 -35.65 21.80
CA GLU A 123 -4.43 -34.19 21.93
C GLU A 123 -3.39 -33.48 21.06
N LYS A 124 -2.17 -34.03 20.94
CA LYS A 124 -1.11 -33.48 20.08
C LYS A 124 -1.47 -33.53 18.60
N ASP A 125 -2.08 -34.62 18.13
CA ASP A 125 -2.50 -34.76 16.74
C ASP A 125 -3.54 -33.69 16.37
N ASP A 126 -4.51 -33.42 17.25
CA ASP A 126 -5.50 -32.36 17.05
C ASP A 126 -4.84 -30.98 17.01
N ILE A 127 -3.93 -30.68 17.95
CA ILE A 127 -3.20 -29.40 17.98
C ILE A 127 -2.34 -29.22 16.74
N LYS A 128 -1.70 -30.29 16.27
CA LYS A 128 -0.88 -30.27 15.06
C LYS A 128 -1.72 -29.92 13.83
N ARG A 129 -2.89 -30.55 13.68
CA ARG A 129 -3.83 -30.25 12.58
C ARG A 129 -4.29 -28.79 12.60
N ASP A 130 -4.56 -28.24 13.78
CA ASP A 130 -4.91 -26.83 13.91
C ASP A 130 -3.75 -25.89 13.57
N ALA A 131 -2.52 -26.23 13.99
CA ALA A 131 -1.33 -25.47 13.64
C ALA A 131 -1.09 -25.46 12.12
N GLU A 132 -1.17 -26.62 11.47
CA GLU A 132 -1.01 -26.76 10.01
C GLU A 132 -2.11 -26.01 9.24
N ARG A 133 -3.36 -26.04 9.73
CA ARG A 133 -4.45 -25.25 9.15
C ARG A 133 -4.18 -23.75 9.21
N LEU A 134 -3.73 -23.25 10.38
CA LEU A 134 -3.40 -21.83 10.54
C LEU A 134 -2.19 -21.41 9.69
N GLU A 135 -1.19 -22.29 9.51
CA GLU A 135 -0.09 -22.03 8.58
C GLU A 135 -0.56 -21.95 7.12
N ALA A 136 -1.49 -22.82 6.71
CA ALA A 136 -2.06 -22.76 5.37
C ALA A 136 -2.85 -21.46 5.14
N GLU A 137 -3.65 -21.04 6.13
CA GLU A 137 -4.34 -19.74 6.10
C GLU A 137 -3.35 -18.56 6.04
N ALA A 138 -2.29 -18.60 6.84
CA ALA A 138 -1.26 -17.56 6.83
C ALA A 138 -0.55 -17.45 5.47
N ARG A 139 -0.22 -18.59 4.84
CA ARG A 139 0.37 -18.62 3.50
C ARG A 139 -0.57 -18.07 2.45
N HIS A 140 -1.85 -18.43 2.52
CA HIS A 140 -2.84 -17.91 1.58
C HIS A 140 -2.95 -16.39 1.64
N TRP A 141 -2.96 -15.80 2.84
CA TRP A 141 -2.97 -14.35 3.01
C TRP A 141 -1.68 -13.68 2.53
N ASP A 142 -0.52 -14.30 2.75
CA ASP A 142 0.76 -13.76 2.27
C ASP A 142 0.82 -13.78 0.73
N GLU A 143 0.35 -14.84 0.08
CA GLU A 143 0.24 -14.94 -1.39
C GLU A 143 -0.70 -13.85 -1.96
N GLN A 144 -1.85 -13.61 -1.31
CA GLN A 144 -2.74 -12.52 -1.72
C GLN A 144 -2.08 -11.14 -1.56
N SER A 145 -1.33 -10.93 -0.48
CA SER A 145 -0.54 -9.71 -0.27
C SER A 145 0.49 -9.52 -1.39
N GLU A 146 1.24 -10.55 -1.75
CA GLU A 146 2.26 -10.45 -2.81
C GLU A 146 1.64 -10.12 -4.17
N MET A 147 0.50 -10.75 -4.50
CA MET A 147 -0.23 -10.44 -5.73
C MET A 147 -0.61 -8.96 -5.79
N GLN A 148 -1.13 -8.38 -4.71
CA GLN A 148 -1.45 -6.95 -4.64
C GLN A 148 -0.20 -6.08 -4.75
N MET A 149 0.92 -6.50 -4.16
CA MET A 149 2.18 -5.76 -4.23
C MET A 149 2.75 -5.72 -5.65
N HIS A 150 2.60 -6.78 -6.43
CA HIS A 150 2.97 -6.79 -7.84
C HIS A 150 2.16 -5.77 -8.65
N LEU A 151 0.86 -5.68 -8.39
CA LEU A 151 0.00 -4.66 -9.02
C LEU A 151 0.41 -3.25 -8.58
N HIS A 152 0.64 -3.04 -7.29
CA HIS A 152 1.11 -1.77 -6.76
C HIS A 152 2.38 -1.28 -7.45
N HIS A 153 3.36 -2.17 -7.68
CA HIS A 153 4.60 -1.80 -8.36
C HIS A 153 4.35 -1.29 -9.78
N ARG A 154 3.42 -1.92 -10.51
CA ARG A 154 3.04 -1.51 -11.88
C ARG A 154 2.33 -0.16 -11.88
N TRP A 155 1.42 0.08 -10.92
CA TRP A 155 0.76 1.37 -10.73
C TRP A 155 1.75 2.48 -10.36
N ALA A 156 2.72 2.18 -9.50
CA ALA A 156 3.77 3.12 -9.11
C ALA A 156 4.62 3.53 -10.32
N GLN A 157 5.08 2.56 -11.12
CA GLN A 157 5.85 2.81 -12.35
C GLN A 157 5.06 3.70 -13.35
N ALA A 158 3.77 3.40 -13.57
CA ALA A 158 2.92 4.20 -14.44
C ALA A 158 2.75 5.64 -13.93
N THR A 159 2.53 5.80 -12.61
CA THR A 159 2.38 7.12 -11.97
C THR A 159 3.65 7.95 -12.10
N THR A 160 4.83 7.36 -11.87
CA THR A 160 6.12 8.06 -12.06
C THR A 160 6.33 8.48 -13.52
N ALA A 161 5.99 7.64 -14.50
CA ALA A 161 6.09 7.99 -15.91
C ALA A 161 5.20 9.19 -16.28
N LEU A 162 3.97 9.25 -15.74
CA LEU A 162 3.08 10.41 -15.92
C LEU A 162 3.63 11.68 -15.26
N GLN A 163 4.25 11.58 -14.08
CA GLN A 163 4.90 12.72 -13.43
C GLN A 163 6.05 13.28 -14.28
N VAL A 164 6.88 12.40 -14.87
CA VAL A 164 7.94 12.82 -15.80
C VAL A 164 7.34 13.50 -17.05
N ALA A 165 6.23 12.97 -17.59
CA ALA A 165 5.53 13.59 -18.73
C ALA A 165 5.04 15.01 -18.39
N ILE A 166 4.44 15.21 -17.22
CA ILE A 166 3.98 16.52 -16.75
C ILE A 166 5.15 17.49 -16.56
N ALA A 167 6.27 17.02 -15.99
CA ALA A 167 7.47 17.85 -15.84
C ALA A 167 8.03 18.30 -17.21
N LEU A 168 8.09 17.39 -18.18
CA LEU A 168 8.49 17.72 -19.56
C LEU A 168 7.51 18.70 -20.23
N ALA A 169 6.22 18.58 -19.97
CA ALA A 169 5.20 19.52 -20.47
C ALA A 169 5.45 20.94 -19.94
N ALA A 170 5.75 21.09 -18.66
CA ALA A 170 6.08 22.37 -18.05
C ALA A 170 7.37 22.98 -18.64
N ILE A 171 8.41 22.18 -18.88
CA ILE A 171 9.66 22.66 -19.49
C ILE A 171 9.43 23.08 -20.95
N ALA A 172 8.59 22.36 -21.71
CA ALA A 172 8.26 22.71 -23.09
C ALA A 172 7.53 24.06 -23.18
N LEU A 173 6.62 24.34 -22.24
CA LEU A 173 5.94 25.63 -22.14
C LEU A 173 6.92 26.79 -21.88
N LEU A 174 7.93 26.59 -21.02
CA LEU A 174 8.93 27.62 -20.71
C LEU A 174 9.92 27.84 -21.86
N THR A 175 10.30 26.78 -22.57
CA THR A 175 11.34 26.85 -23.61
C THR A 175 10.83 27.16 -25.01
N LYS A 176 9.52 26.99 -25.28
CA LYS A 176 8.88 27.19 -26.60
C LYS A 176 9.56 26.42 -27.74
N LYS A 177 10.24 25.30 -27.44
CA LYS A 177 10.97 24.48 -28.42
C LYS A 177 10.10 23.33 -28.94
N LYS A 178 9.82 23.30 -30.25
CA LYS A 178 8.97 22.27 -30.88
C LYS A 178 9.47 20.82 -30.74
N TRP A 179 10.78 20.58 -30.67
CA TRP A 179 11.30 19.22 -30.45
C TRP A 179 10.95 18.69 -29.04
N LEU A 180 10.77 19.59 -28.07
CA LEU A 180 10.37 19.23 -26.71
C LEU A 180 8.87 18.87 -26.62
N GLU A 181 8.03 19.42 -27.50
CA GLU A 181 6.61 19.04 -27.63
C GLU A 181 6.46 17.60 -28.13
N TYR A 182 7.26 17.17 -29.11
CA TYR A 182 7.27 15.77 -29.56
C TYR A 182 7.79 14.83 -28.48
N GLY A 183 8.80 15.26 -27.70
CA GLY A 183 9.28 14.53 -26.53
C GLY A 183 8.20 14.33 -25.47
N MET A 184 7.43 15.39 -25.16
CA MET A 184 6.30 15.34 -24.23
C MET A 184 5.22 14.35 -24.68
N LEU A 185 4.79 14.42 -25.95
CA LEU A 185 3.79 13.50 -26.49
C LEU A 185 4.26 12.04 -26.49
N GLY A 186 5.54 11.80 -26.79
CA GLY A 186 6.15 10.46 -26.73
C GLY A 186 6.16 9.88 -25.32
N VAL A 187 6.56 10.67 -24.32
CA VAL A 187 6.58 10.23 -22.91
C VAL A 187 5.17 10.08 -22.35
N ALA A 188 4.22 10.94 -22.74
CA ALA A 188 2.82 10.81 -22.36
C ALA A 188 2.18 9.54 -22.94
N ALA A 189 2.43 9.22 -24.22
CA ALA A 189 1.96 8.00 -24.85
C ALA A 189 2.58 6.75 -24.20
N LEU A 190 3.87 6.80 -23.83
CA LEU A 190 4.53 5.71 -23.11
C LEU A 190 3.93 5.52 -21.71
N GLY A 191 3.68 6.60 -20.96
CA GLY A 191 3.04 6.54 -19.64
C GLY A 191 1.62 5.98 -19.70
N LEU A 192 0.83 6.38 -20.70
CA LEU A 192 -0.51 5.81 -20.95
C LEU A 192 -0.45 4.35 -21.38
N ALA A 193 0.54 3.94 -22.18
CA ALA A 193 0.72 2.55 -22.59
C ALA A 193 1.11 1.66 -21.40
N VAL A 194 2.05 2.10 -20.56
CA VAL A 194 2.46 1.38 -19.34
C VAL A 194 1.29 1.29 -18.35
N GLY A 195 0.53 2.37 -18.17
CA GLY A 195 -0.67 2.36 -17.32
C GLY A 195 -1.81 1.50 -17.89
N GLY A 196 -1.99 1.49 -19.20
CA GLY A 196 -2.94 0.62 -19.89
C GLY A 196 -2.58 -0.86 -19.74
N LEU A 197 -1.29 -1.20 -19.87
CA LEU A 197 -0.80 -2.56 -19.60
C LEU A 197 -1.03 -2.96 -18.14
N ALA A 198 -0.74 -2.05 -17.19
CA ALA A 198 -1.04 -2.23 -15.77
C ALA A 198 -2.53 -2.54 -15.52
N MET A 199 -3.44 -1.81 -16.16
CA MET A 199 -4.89 -2.06 -16.09
C MET A 199 -5.31 -3.40 -16.70
N LEU A 200 -4.64 -3.84 -17.77
CA LEU A 200 -4.94 -5.11 -18.44
C LEU A 200 -4.36 -6.32 -17.70
N HIS A 201 -3.67 -6.12 -16.57
CA HIS A 201 -2.96 -7.16 -15.83
C HIS A 201 -1.90 -7.93 -16.64
N ILE A 202 -1.49 -7.43 -17.82
CA ILE A 202 -0.38 -7.95 -18.66
C ILE A 202 0.96 -7.37 -18.22
#